data_AF-A0A4S2KSK5-F1
#
_entry.id   AF-A0A4S2KSK5-F1
#
_cell.length_a   1.000
_cell.length_b   1.000
_cell.length_c   1.000
_cell.angle_alpha   90.00
_cell.angle_beta   90.00
_cell.angle_gamma   90.00
#
_symmetry.space_group_name_H-M   'P 1'
#
loop_
_entity.id
_entity.type
_entity.pdbx_description
1 polymer ?
#
loop_
_entity_poly.entity_id
_entity_poly.type
_entity_poly.pdbx_seq_one_letter_code
_entity_poly.pdbx_strand_id
1 'polypeptide(L)'
;MGRLLVWTHFLLLTVLLAPVQKAAACSCAQAHPQTKFCESDFVVVVRVKKILPVSDYEIAYKVKINRVFKVRIICRNVRRAFIAKCNLDLTVRLCFFLPQSNPKADVALMQNLLRTPSTDSMCGVTLNVGDTYVLNGRIVSGKAFISYCGLSIRWADTTTRQRKGLRQLYQQGCVCDILYTHWRRKGAVLESSGGKNCLWESTPGPQDCQEKYGVCMASPSGCSWVPSVPYKNCIKEYQRKREQQRSREP
;
A
#
# COMPACT_ATOMS: atom_id res chain seq x y z
N MET A 1 45.92 -41.69 -6.76
CA MET A 1 44.44 -41.86 -6.75
C MET A 1 43.80 -41.51 -5.41
N GLY A 2 44.38 -41.84 -4.25
CA GLY A 2 43.77 -41.54 -2.94
C GLY A 2 43.57 -40.05 -2.58
N ARG A 3 44.45 -39.15 -3.01
CA ARG A 3 44.33 -37.70 -2.71
C ARG A 3 43.14 -37.01 -3.37
N LEU A 4 42.70 -37.48 -4.53
CA LEU A 4 41.55 -36.93 -5.28
C LEU A 4 40.22 -37.32 -4.62
N LEU A 5 40.10 -38.56 -4.15
CA LEU A 5 38.92 -39.08 -3.44
C LEU A 5 38.68 -38.36 -2.11
N VAL A 6 39.74 -38.05 -1.36
CA VAL A 6 39.64 -37.29 -0.10
C VAL A 6 39.13 -35.88 -0.36
N TRP A 7 39.63 -35.22 -1.42
CA TRP A 7 39.16 -33.89 -1.82
C TRP A 7 37.70 -33.88 -2.27
N THR A 8 37.26 -34.91 -3.00
CA THR A 8 35.85 -35.02 -3.39
C THR A 8 34.93 -35.24 -2.20
N HIS A 9 35.35 -36.02 -1.20
CA HIS A 9 34.57 -36.20 0.04
C HIS A 9 34.54 -34.93 0.89
N PHE A 10 35.64 -34.19 0.96
CA PHE A 10 35.69 -32.91 1.68
C PHE A 10 34.81 -31.84 1.01
N LEU A 11 34.80 -31.80 -0.33
CA LEU A 11 33.89 -30.95 -1.12
C LEU A 11 32.43 -31.36 -0.95
N LEU A 12 32.13 -32.66 -0.90
CA LEU A 12 30.75 -33.13 -0.67
C LEU A 12 30.27 -32.76 0.75
N LEU A 13 31.12 -32.95 1.77
CA LEU A 13 30.79 -32.66 3.16
C LEU A 13 30.57 -31.16 3.39
N THR A 14 31.37 -30.31 2.74
CA THR A 14 31.22 -28.84 2.82
C THR A 14 29.95 -28.35 2.12
N VAL A 15 29.52 -28.97 1.02
CA VAL A 15 28.24 -28.67 0.36
C VAL A 15 27.05 -29.16 1.21
N LEU A 16 27.14 -30.32 1.85
CA LEU A 16 26.10 -30.86 2.75
C LEU A 16 25.93 -30.05 4.05
N LEU A 17 27.01 -29.44 4.54
CA LEU A 17 27.00 -28.59 5.74
C LEU A 17 26.78 -27.10 5.42
N ALA A 18 26.67 -26.73 4.14
CA ALA A 18 26.39 -25.35 3.77
C ALA A 18 24.98 -24.97 4.29
N PRO A 19 24.85 -23.93 5.13
CA PRO A 19 23.54 -23.49 5.56
C PRO A 19 22.75 -23.03 4.33
N VAL A 20 21.54 -23.56 4.16
CA VAL A 20 20.61 -23.11 3.12
C VAL A 20 20.39 -21.62 3.34
N GLN A 21 21.01 -20.80 2.50
CA GLN A 21 20.77 -19.36 2.51
C GLN A 21 19.31 -19.15 2.16
N LYS A 22 18.52 -18.62 3.11
CA LYS A 22 17.13 -18.25 2.85
C LYS A 22 17.14 -17.21 1.72
N ALA A 23 16.72 -17.60 0.53
CA ALA A 23 16.53 -16.66 -0.56
C ALA A 23 15.42 -15.68 -0.18
N ALA A 24 15.77 -14.40 0.00
CA ALA A 24 14.79 -13.32 0.05
C ALA A 24 14.31 -13.08 -1.38
N ALA A 25 13.21 -13.73 -1.77
CA ALA A 25 12.67 -13.67 -3.13
C ALA A 25 11.57 -12.61 -3.32
N CYS A 26 10.97 -12.08 -2.24
CA CYS A 26 9.89 -11.11 -2.36
C CYS A 26 10.42 -9.76 -2.88
N SER A 27 9.97 -9.38 -4.08
CA SER A 27 10.32 -8.10 -4.71
C SER A 27 9.06 -7.27 -4.93
N CYS A 28 9.00 -6.09 -4.31
CA CYS A 28 7.87 -5.18 -4.41
C CYS A 28 8.24 -3.92 -5.19
N ALA A 29 7.34 -3.45 -6.06
CA ALA A 29 7.46 -2.10 -6.58
C ALA A 29 7.18 -1.07 -5.47
N GLN A 30 8.10 -0.11 -5.33
CA GLN A 30 7.95 1.03 -4.43
C GLN A 30 6.72 1.85 -4.86
N ALA A 31 5.73 1.98 -3.99
CA ALA A 31 4.52 2.75 -4.31
C ALA A 31 3.99 3.51 -3.09
N HIS A 32 3.50 4.72 -3.35
CA HIS A 32 3.03 5.65 -2.34
C HIS A 32 1.77 5.10 -1.61
N PRO A 33 1.52 5.43 -0.33
CA PRO A 33 0.33 4.97 0.39
C PRO A 33 -1.00 5.24 -0.33
N GLN A 34 -1.10 6.36 -1.06
CA GLN A 34 -2.26 6.66 -1.91
C GLN A 34 -2.37 5.68 -3.09
N THR A 35 -1.28 5.33 -3.77
CA THR A 35 -1.28 4.34 -4.85
C THR A 35 -1.69 2.96 -4.31
N LYS A 36 -1.12 2.54 -3.16
CA LYS A 36 -1.52 1.30 -2.46
C LYS A 36 -3.02 1.31 -2.09
N PHE A 37 -3.55 2.47 -1.69
CA PHE A 37 -4.98 2.65 -1.47
C PHE A 37 -5.77 2.46 -2.77
N CYS A 38 -5.38 3.13 -3.86
CA CYS A 38 -6.09 3.10 -5.15
C CYS A 38 -6.08 1.72 -5.83
N GLU A 39 -4.99 0.98 -5.74
CA GLU A 39 -4.83 -0.35 -6.37
C GLU A 39 -5.42 -1.51 -5.56
N SER A 40 -5.79 -1.26 -4.30
CA SER A 40 -6.35 -2.30 -3.42
C SER A 40 -7.84 -2.53 -3.66
N ASP A 41 -8.28 -3.77 -3.41
CA ASP A 41 -9.71 -4.10 -3.39
C ASP A 41 -10.35 -3.69 -2.06
N PHE A 42 -9.60 -3.66 -0.96
CA PHE A 42 -10.08 -3.15 0.30
C PHE A 42 -9.00 -2.43 1.09
N VAL A 43 -9.43 -1.49 1.94
CA VAL A 43 -8.59 -0.81 2.94
C VAL A 43 -9.36 -0.73 4.26
N VAL A 44 -8.77 -1.27 5.31
CA VAL A 44 -9.43 -1.47 6.62
C VAL A 44 -8.49 -1.13 7.77
N VAL A 45 -9.06 -0.72 8.89
CA VAL A 45 -8.38 -0.66 10.19
C VAL A 45 -8.78 -1.89 10.98
N VAL A 46 -7.80 -2.68 11.38
CA VAL A 46 -8.05 -3.95 12.07
C VAL A 46 -7.21 -4.08 13.32
N ARG A 47 -7.76 -4.72 14.36
CA ARG A 47 -6.99 -5.16 15.52
C ARG A 47 -6.74 -6.66 15.42
N VAL A 48 -5.48 -7.07 15.46
CA VAL A 48 -5.09 -8.48 15.37
C VAL A 48 -5.45 -9.19 16.67
N LYS A 49 -6.14 -10.34 16.57
CA LYS A 49 -6.59 -11.12 17.73
C LYS A 49 -5.82 -12.40 17.92
N LYS A 50 -5.59 -13.14 16.83
CA LYS A 50 -4.81 -14.38 16.86
C LYS A 50 -4.28 -14.72 15.47
N ILE A 51 -3.20 -15.47 15.45
CA ILE A 51 -2.62 -16.07 14.24
C ILE A 51 -3.13 -17.51 14.17
N LEU A 52 -3.52 -17.94 12.98
CA LEU A 52 -4.03 -19.27 12.70
C LEU A 52 -3.18 -19.88 11.58
N PRO A 53 -2.49 -21.02 11.81
CA PRO A 53 -1.88 -21.76 10.71
C PRO A 53 -2.99 -22.33 9.82
N VAL A 54 -2.84 -22.18 8.51
CA VAL A 54 -3.78 -22.76 7.53
C VAL A 54 -3.10 -23.92 6.81
N SER A 55 -1.88 -23.68 6.35
CA SER A 55 -1.00 -24.66 5.70
C SER A 55 0.45 -24.26 5.96
N ASP A 56 1.40 -25.06 5.50
CA ASP A 56 2.83 -24.77 5.61
C ASP A 56 3.24 -23.46 4.91
N TYR A 57 2.48 -23.04 3.89
CA TYR A 57 2.75 -21.86 3.06
C TYR A 57 1.80 -20.69 3.32
N GLU A 58 0.77 -20.87 4.14
CA GLU A 58 -0.28 -19.87 4.35
C GLU A 58 -0.67 -19.77 5.83
N ILE A 59 -0.71 -18.54 6.33
CA ILE A 59 -1.24 -18.20 7.64
C ILE A 59 -2.45 -17.28 7.51
N ALA A 60 -3.28 -17.27 8.53
CA ALA A 60 -4.43 -16.40 8.63
C ALA A 60 -4.45 -15.63 9.94
N TYR A 61 -4.72 -14.33 9.86
CA TYR A 61 -4.96 -13.48 11.02
C TYR A 61 -6.45 -13.41 11.28
N LYS A 62 -6.89 -13.87 12.47
CA LYS A 62 -8.22 -13.49 12.96
C LYS A 62 -8.13 -12.07 13.49
N VAL A 63 -8.97 -11.19 12.97
CA VAL A 63 -8.93 -9.76 13.27
C VAL A 63 -10.28 -9.26 13.76
N LYS A 64 -10.29 -8.10 14.41
CA LYS A 64 -11.49 -7.30 14.61
C LYS A 64 -11.41 -6.11 13.66
N ILE A 65 -12.34 -6.01 12.71
CA ILE A 65 -12.43 -4.83 11.84
C ILE A 65 -13.02 -3.68 12.66
N ASN A 66 -12.26 -2.60 12.79
CA ASN A 66 -12.70 -1.40 13.49
C ASN A 66 -13.31 -0.37 12.53
N ARG A 67 -12.78 -0.30 11.30
CA ARG A 67 -13.23 0.64 10.28
C ARG A 67 -12.91 0.13 8.89
N VAL A 68 -13.80 0.40 7.95
CA VAL A 68 -13.58 0.14 6.52
C VAL A 68 -13.48 1.50 5.82
N PHE A 69 -12.42 1.71 5.05
CA PHE A 69 -12.21 2.94 4.27
C PHE A 69 -12.52 2.75 2.79
N LYS A 70 -12.25 1.57 2.25
CA LYS A 70 -12.47 1.24 0.86
C LYS A 70 -12.87 -0.22 0.72
N VAL A 71 -13.82 -0.47 -0.17
CA VAL A 71 -14.11 -1.78 -0.75
C VAL A 71 -14.43 -1.57 -2.22
N ARG A 72 -13.78 -2.32 -3.11
CA ARG A 72 -14.02 -2.27 -4.54
C ARG A 72 -15.33 -2.95 -4.85
N ILE A 73 -16.31 -2.16 -5.25
CA ILE A 73 -17.60 -2.63 -5.74
C ILE A 73 -17.41 -3.18 -7.16
N ILE A 74 -17.65 -4.48 -7.35
CA ILE A 74 -17.75 -5.06 -8.69
C ILE A 74 -19.23 -5.08 -9.04
N CYS A 75 -19.70 -4.08 -9.78
CA CYS A 75 -20.99 -4.18 -10.45
C CYS A 75 -20.83 -5.19 -11.59
N ARG A 76 -21.26 -6.44 -11.38
CA ARG A 76 -21.48 -7.34 -12.52
C ARG A 76 -22.61 -6.74 -13.34
N ASN A 77 -22.37 -6.54 -14.64
CA ASN A 77 -23.42 -6.28 -15.61
C ASN A 77 -24.43 -7.43 -15.53
N VAL A 78 -25.48 -7.26 -14.76
CA VAL A 78 -26.70 -8.03 -14.95
C VAL A 78 -27.24 -7.51 -16.27
N ARG A 79 -26.98 -8.25 -17.36
CA ARG A 79 -27.69 -8.07 -18.63
C ARG A 79 -29.16 -8.42 -18.39
N ARG A 80 -29.90 -7.49 -17.79
CA ARG A 80 -31.34 -7.35 -17.89
C ARG A 80 -31.65 -5.89 -17.54
N ALA A 81 -32.07 -5.19 -18.59
CA ALA A 81 -32.36 -3.78 -18.62
C ALA A 81 -33.17 -3.31 -17.40
N PHE A 82 -32.67 -2.31 -16.70
CA PHE A 82 -33.46 -1.16 -16.28
C PHE A 82 -32.52 0.04 -16.23
N ILE A 83 -32.81 1.02 -17.06
CA ILE A 83 -32.04 2.26 -17.22
C ILE A 83 -32.15 3.04 -15.91
N ALA A 84 -31.14 2.96 -15.05
CA ALA A 84 -30.97 3.91 -13.95
C ALA A 84 -30.04 5.03 -14.43
N LYS A 85 -30.64 6.01 -15.11
CA LYS A 85 -30.01 7.29 -15.41
C LYS A 85 -29.81 7.99 -14.07
N CYS A 86 -28.57 8.12 -13.60
CA CYS A 86 -28.24 9.04 -12.51
C CYS A 86 -28.54 10.45 -13.00
N ASN A 87 -29.66 11.03 -12.58
CA ASN A 87 -29.88 12.46 -12.66
C ASN A 87 -30.20 13.00 -11.27
N LEU A 88 -29.51 14.09 -10.97
CA LEU A 88 -29.52 14.85 -9.74
C LEU A 88 -30.81 15.68 -9.71
N ASP A 89 -31.78 15.35 -8.85
CA ASP A 89 -32.68 16.38 -8.30
C ASP A 89 -33.39 15.94 -7.00
N LEU A 90 -33.60 16.94 -6.14
CA LEU A 90 -34.02 16.85 -4.74
C LEU A 90 -35.35 16.11 -4.52
N THR A 91 -35.39 15.14 -3.59
CA THR A 91 -36.28 15.18 -2.41
C THR A 91 -36.02 14.01 -1.44
N VAL A 92 -36.07 14.36 -0.16
CA VAL A 92 -35.77 13.55 1.02
C VAL A 92 -36.80 12.43 1.20
N ARG A 93 -36.69 11.30 0.46
CA ARG A 93 -37.40 10.04 0.82
C ARG A 93 -36.90 8.74 0.17
N LEU A 94 -35.64 8.67 -0.25
CA LEU A 94 -35.05 7.44 -0.84
C LEU A 94 -33.58 7.16 -0.44
N CYS A 95 -33.21 7.44 0.81
CA CYS A 95 -31.92 6.98 1.37
C CYS A 95 -31.81 5.44 1.56
N PHE A 96 -32.70 4.65 0.94
CA PHE A 96 -32.65 3.18 0.91
C PHE A 96 -31.87 2.59 -0.28
N PHE A 97 -31.27 3.42 -1.14
CA PHE A 97 -30.29 2.94 -2.12
C PHE A 97 -28.92 2.83 -1.46
N LEU A 98 -28.72 1.72 -0.74
CA LEU A 98 -27.37 1.21 -0.49
C LEU A 98 -26.68 1.06 -1.86
N PRO A 99 -25.51 1.68 -2.09
CA PRO A 99 -24.68 1.28 -3.22
C PRO A 99 -24.33 -0.19 -2.96
N GLN A 100 -24.80 -1.11 -3.79
CA GLN A 100 -24.59 -2.55 -3.57
C GLN A 100 -23.09 -2.79 -3.45
N SER A 101 -22.64 -3.02 -2.22
CA SER A 101 -21.29 -3.41 -1.89
C SER A 101 -20.97 -4.73 -2.59
N ASN A 102 -19.69 -4.99 -2.87
CA ASN A 102 -19.30 -6.22 -3.55
C ASN A 102 -19.62 -7.41 -2.64
N PRO A 103 -20.60 -8.27 -2.96
CA PRO A 103 -21.06 -9.30 -2.03
C PRO A 103 -19.94 -10.28 -1.69
N LYS A 104 -18.97 -10.49 -2.59
CA LYS A 104 -17.79 -11.32 -2.30
C LYS A 104 -16.81 -10.64 -1.36
N ALA A 105 -16.66 -9.33 -1.46
CA ALA A 105 -15.80 -8.55 -0.58
C ALA A 105 -16.36 -8.47 0.83
N ASP A 106 -17.68 -8.24 0.93
CA ASP A 106 -18.35 -8.22 2.22
C ASP A 106 -18.26 -9.59 2.86
N VAL A 107 -18.60 -10.67 2.15
CA VAL A 107 -18.45 -12.04 2.67
C VAL A 107 -17.02 -12.33 3.12
N ALA A 108 -15.99 -11.92 2.35
CA ALA A 108 -14.59 -12.10 2.71
C ALA A 108 -14.21 -11.37 4.01
N LEU A 109 -14.66 -10.12 4.18
CA LEU A 109 -14.36 -9.30 5.35
C LEU A 109 -15.21 -9.69 6.58
N MET A 110 -16.44 -10.17 6.39
CA MET A 110 -17.31 -10.64 7.46
C MET A 110 -16.75 -11.87 8.18
N GLN A 111 -15.93 -12.68 7.51
CA GLN A 111 -15.21 -13.80 8.14
C GLN A 111 -14.17 -13.34 9.18
N ASN A 112 -13.85 -12.04 9.23
CA ASN A 112 -12.87 -11.48 10.16
C ASN A 112 -11.51 -12.19 10.08
N LEU A 113 -11.15 -12.64 8.87
CA LEU A 113 -9.98 -13.45 8.59
C LEU A 113 -9.20 -12.84 7.42
N LEU A 114 -7.93 -12.51 7.65
CA LEU A 114 -7.02 -12.02 6.61
C LEU A 114 -5.96 -13.08 6.33
N ARG A 115 -5.77 -13.45 5.06
CA ARG A 115 -4.81 -14.46 4.62
C ARG A 115 -3.51 -13.82 4.16
N THR A 116 -2.39 -14.46 4.43
CA THR A 116 -1.08 -14.06 3.90
C THR A 116 -0.14 -15.27 3.82
N PRO A 117 0.88 -15.26 2.95
CA PRO A 117 1.90 -16.30 2.94
C PRO A 117 2.61 -16.42 4.30
N SER A 118 3.05 -17.63 4.67
CA SER A 118 3.67 -17.91 5.97
C SER A 118 5.07 -17.30 6.14
N THR A 119 5.74 -16.96 5.03
CA THR A 119 7.12 -16.48 5.02
C THR A 119 7.26 -15.14 4.30
N ASP A 120 8.17 -14.30 4.79
CA ASP A 120 8.49 -13.00 4.18
C ASP A 120 9.04 -13.15 2.75
N SER A 121 9.73 -14.26 2.45
CA SER A 121 10.24 -14.56 1.11
C SER A 121 9.12 -14.79 0.07
N MET A 122 7.93 -15.21 0.51
CA MET A 122 6.72 -15.31 -0.31
C MET A 122 5.85 -14.05 -0.22
N CYS A 123 6.37 -12.94 0.29
CA CYS A 123 5.64 -11.71 0.56
C CYS A 123 4.56 -11.84 1.65
N GLY A 124 4.79 -12.74 2.62
CA GLY A 124 4.06 -12.83 3.87
C GLY A 124 4.27 -11.58 4.72
N VAL A 125 3.21 -11.12 5.39
CA VAL A 125 3.30 -9.98 6.32
C VAL A 125 3.21 -10.46 7.75
N THR A 126 4.18 -10.07 8.57
CA THR A 126 4.20 -10.37 10.00
C THR A 126 3.52 -9.25 10.79
N LEU A 127 2.39 -9.55 11.43
CA LEU A 127 1.64 -8.62 12.29
C LEU A 127 1.64 -9.06 13.75
N ASN A 128 1.77 -8.10 14.67
CA ASN A 128 1.72 -8.38 16.10
C ASN A 128 0.28 -8.54 16.60
N VAL A 129 0.06 -9.54 17.46
CA VAL A 129 -1.23 -9.75 18.12
C VAL A 129 -1.48 -8.63 19.14
N GLY A 130 -2.71 -8.13 19.18
CA GLY A 130 -3.12 -7.05 20.10
C GLY A 130 -3.00 -5.65 19.50
N ASP A 131 -2.12 -5.46 18.52
CA ASP A 131 -1.91 -4.20 17.82
C ASP A 131 -3.01 -3.90 16.79
N THR A 132 -3.17 -2.61 16.47
CA THR A 132 -4.12 -2.13 15.47
C THR A 132 -3.38 -1.58 14.26
N TYR A 133 -3.74 -2.02 13.06
CA TYR A 133 -3.09 -1.67 11.80
C TYR A 133 -4.09 -1.11 10.79
N VAL A 134 -3.61 -0.21 9.93
CA VAL A 134 -4.22 0.07 8.63
C VAL A 134 -3.64 -0.94 7.65
N LEU A 135 -4.52 -1.74 7.05
CA LEU A 135 -4.16 -2.74 6.06
C LEU A 135 -4.89 -2.46 4.76
N ASN A 136 -4.21 -2.68 3.63
CA ASN A 136 -4.87 -2.86 2.35
C ASN A 136 -4.74 -4.33 1.90
N GLY A 137 -5.52 -4.71 0.90
CA GLY A 137 -5.39 -6.04 0.33
C GLY A 137 -6.20 -6.24 -0.93
N ARG A 138 -6.16 -7.47 -1.43
CA ARG A 138 -6.93 -7.93 -2.59
C ARG A 138 -7.88 -9.04 -2.18
N ILE A 139 -8.96 -9.20 -2.93
CA ILE A 139 -9.92 -10.29 -2.71
C ILE A 139 -9.75 -11.31 -3.80
N VAL A 140 -9.17 -12.46 -3.45
CA VAL A 140 -8.93 -13.57 -4.37
C VAL A 140 -9.82 -14.73 -3.95
N SER A 141 -10.65 -15.22 -4.87
CA SER A 141 -11.57 -16.33 -4.63
C SER A 141 -12.44 -16.18 -3.38
N GLY A 142 -12.90 -14.95 -3.10
CA GLY A 142 -13.75 -14.64 -1.94
C GLY A 142 -13.02 -14.63 -0.60
N LYS A 143 -11.68 -14.65 -0.59
CA LYS A 143 -10.85 -14.53 0.60
C LYS A 143 -10.08 -13.22 0.57
N ALA A 144 -9.96 -12.56 1.71
CA ALA A 144 -9.20 -11.32 1.85
C ALA A 144 -7.71 -11.65 2.04
N PHE A 145 -6.89 -11.28 1.06
CA PHE A 145 -5.44 -11.48 1.08
C PHE A 145 -4.70 -10.16 1.34
N ILE A 146 -3.73 -10.21 2.24
CA ILE A 146 -2.79 -9.13 2.54
C ILE A 146 -1.37 -9.61 2.24
N SER A 147 -0.48 -8.68 1.88
CA SER A 147 0.89 -8.97 1.47
C SER A 147 1.86 -7.95 2.05
N TYR A 148 3.11 -8.34 2.21
CA TYR A 148 4.23 -7.46 2.56
C TYR A 148 4.33 -6.23 1.63
N CYS A 149 4.06 -6.41 0.33
CA CYS A 149 4.06 -5.30 -0.64
C CYS A 149 2.89 -4.33 -0.48
N GLY A 150 1.97 -4.60 0.43
CA GLY A 150 0.81 -3.78 0.73
C GLY A 150 1.11 -2.60 1.65
N LEU A 151 0.04 -2.02 2.18
CA LEU A 151 0.06 -1.00 3.21
C LEU A 151 -0.10 -1.71 4.55
N SER A 152 0.90 -1.60 5.42
CA SER A 152 0.84 -2.12 6.80
C SER A 152 1.41 -1.10 7.78
N ILE A 153 0.56 -0.18 8.25
CA ILE A 153 0.96 0.90 9.16
C ILE A 153 0.23 0.72 10.49
N ARG A 154 0.94 0.76 11.62
CA ARG A 154 0.29 0.79 12.94
C ARG A 154 -0.58 2.03 13.06
N TRP A 155 -1.79 1.88 13.60
CA TRP A 155 -2.74 2.98 13.72
C TRP A 155 -2.19 4.13 14.57
N ALA A 156 -1.38 3.83 15.58
CA ALA A 156 -0.69 4.82 16.40
C ALA A 156 0.29 5.70 15.59
N ASP A 157 0.96 5.11 14.58
CA ASP A 157 1.98 5.79 13.77
C ASP A 157 1.37 6.58 12.59
N THR A 158 0.07 6.42 12.33
CA THR A 158 -0.59 7.14 11.24
C THR A 158 -0.74 8.63 11.54
N THR A 159 -0.27 9.48 10.63
CA THR A 159 -0.39 10.93 10.78
C THR A 159 -1.84 11.38 10.63
N THR A 160 -2.19 12.54 11.20
CA THR A 160 -3.51 13.16 11.00
C THR A 160 -3.83 13.36 9.51
N ARG A 161 -2.79 13.64 8.70
CA ARG A 161 -2.91 13.80 7.25
C ARG A 161 -3.19 12.47 6.55
N GLN A 162 -2.50 11.39 6.90
CA GLN A 162 -2.78 10.04 6.40
C GLN A 162 -4.18 9.58 6.77
N ARG A 163 -4.63 9.82 8.02
CA ARG A 163 -6.00 9.51 8.44
C ARG A 163 -7.05 10.27 7.62
N LYS A 164 -6.80 11.54 7.28
CA LYS A 164 -7.67 12.32 6.37
C LYS A 164 -7.61 11.79 4.93
N GLY A 165 -6.43 11.36 4.49
CA GLY A 165 -6.19 10.66 3.22
C GLY A 165 -7.08 9.42 3.08
N LEU A 166 -6.96 8.49 4.03
CA LEU A 166 -7.71 7.24 4.07
C LEU A 166 -9.23 7.45 4.11
N ARG A 167 -9.70 8.49 4.80
CA ARG A 167 -11.15 8.77 4.93
C ARG A 167 -11.80 9.22 3.63
N GLN A 168 -11.09 9.97 2.79
CA GLN A 168 -11.72 10.63 1.64
C GLN A 168 -10.74 11.04 0.54
N LEU A 169 -9.62 11.65 0.90
CA LEU A 169 -8.79 12.34 -0.10
C LEU A 169 -8.09 11.37 -1.06
N TYR A 170 -7.65 10.20 -0.59
CA TYR A 170 -7.00 9.22 -1.48
C TYR A 170 -7.96 8.70 -2.55
N GLN A 171 -9.23 8.47 -2.21
CA GLN A 171 -10.24 8.03 -3.19
C GLN A 171 -10.47 9.08 -4.28
N GLN A 172 -10.56 10.36 -3.91
CA GLN A 172 -10.72 11.47 -4.85
C GLN A 172 -9.47 11.65 -5.74
N GLY A 173 -8.29 11.38 -5.18
CA GLY A 173 -7.02 11.47 -5.88
C GLY A 173 -6.65 10.24 -6.72
N CYS A 174 -7.46 9.17 -6.77
CA CYS A 174 -7.13 7.98 -7.57
C CYS A 174 -7.16 8.19 -9.08
N VAL A 175 -7.65 9.35 -9.54
CA VAL A 175 -7.55 9.78 -10.95
C VAL A 175 -6.11 10.15 -11.33
N CYS A 176 -5.25 10.40 -10.33
CA CYS A 176 -3.90 10.89 -10.53
C CYS A 176 -2.84 9.81 -10.29
N ASP A 177 -1.81 9.83 -11.15
CA ASP A 177 -0.65 8.98 -11.00
C ASP A 177 0.44 9.63 -10.13
N ILE A 178 1.00 8.83 -9.23
CA ILE A 178 2.16 9.20 -8.41
C ILE A 178 3.35 8.43 -8.92
N LEU A 179 4.32 9.14 -9.48
CA LEU A 179 5.52 8.56 -10.08
C LEU A 179 6.69 8.65 -9.12
N TYR A 180 7.21 7.49 -8.71
CA TYR A 180 8.47 7.45 -7.97
C TYR A 180 9.63 7.84 -8.89
N THR A 181 10.51 8.72 -8.43
CA THR A 181 11.68 9.16 -9.18
C THR A 181 12.88 9.36 -8.28
N HIS A 182 14.05 9.05 -8.81
CA HIS A 182 15.30 9.40 -8.15
C HIS A 182 15.46 10.92 -8.14
N TRP A 183 15.77 11.51 -6.98
CA TRP A 183 15.89 12.96 -6.79
C TRP A 183 16.66 13.68 -7.90
N ARG A 184 17.80 13.11 -8.35
CA ARG A 184 18.66 13.72 -9.38
C ARG A 184 18.04 13.76 -10.78
N ARG A 185 17.05 12.90 -11.07
CA ARG A 185 16.42 12.78 -12.40
C ARG A 185 15.03 13.42 -12.47
N LYS A 186 14.58 14.07 -11.39
CA LYS A 186 13.22 14.59 -11.30
C LYS A 186 12.84 15.57 -12.41
N GLY A 187 13.78 16.37 -12.92
CA GLY A 187 13.53 17.29 -14.03
C GLY A 187 13.14 16.56 -15.31
N ALA A 188 13.95 15.56 -15.71
CA ALA A 188 13.66 14.73 -16.88
C ALA A 188 12.35 13.92 -16.73
N VAL A 189 12.04 13.42 -15.52
CA VAL A 189 10.77 12.72 -15.26
C VAL A 189 9.58 13.67 -15.30
N LEU A 190 9.74 14.91 -14.81
CA LEU A 190 8.69 15.94 -14.89
C LEU A 190 8.37 16.28 -16.34
N GLU A 191 9.40 16.48 -17.16
CA GLU A 191 9.28 16.82 -18.57
C GLU A 191 8.65 15.68 -19.38
N SER A 192 9.15 14.45 -19.21
CA SER A 192 8.61 13.28 -19.90
C SER A 192 7.18 12.91 -19.51
N SER A 193 6.73 13.26 -18.29
CA SER A 193 5.34 13.09 -17.85
C SER A 193 4.42 14.26 -18.23
N GLY A 194 4.91 15.23 -18.99
CA GLY A 194 4.15 16.41 -19.42
C GLY A 194 3.74 17.32 -18.27
N GLY A 195 4.41 17.24 -17.11
CA GLY A 195 4.14 18.07 -15.93
C GLY A 195 2.81 17.80 -15.23
N LYS A 196 2.10 16.72 -15.59
CA LYS A 196 0.72 16.44 -15.13
C LYS A 196 0.63 15.43 -13.99
N ASN A 197 1.74 14.85 -13.54
CA ASN A 197 1.77 13.80 -12.51
C ASN A 197 2.49 14.27 -11.25
N CYS A 198 2.13 13.67 -10.10
CA CYS A 198 2.80 13.95 -8.85
C CYS A 198 4.10 13.15 -8.74
N LEU A 199 5.23 13.83 -8.61
CA LEU A 199 6.52 13.16 -8.41
C LEU A 199 6.73 12.83 -6.94
N TRP A 200 7.05 11.57 -6.65
CA TRP A 200 7.52 11.10 -5.35
C TRP A 200 9.03 10.90 -5.41
N GLU A 201 9.76 11.79 -4.75
CA GLU A 201 11.19 11.96 -4.91
C GLU A 201 11.96 11.12 -3.87
N SER A 202 12.96 10.36 -4.32
CA SER A 202 13.86 9.62 -3.44
C SER A 202 14.68 10.54 -2.54
N THR A 203 15.30 10.01 -1.48
CA THR A 203 16.36 10.72 -0.74
C THR A 203 17.52 11.10 -1.69
N PRO A 204 18.16 12.28 -1.53
CA PRO A 204 18.02 13.29 -0.46
C PRO A 204 16.79 14.22 -0.59
N GLY A 205 15.88 13.95 -1.52
CA GLY A 205 14.59 14.62 -1.62
C GLY A 205 13.65 14.32 -0.45
N PRO A 206 12.48 14.98 -0.41
CA PRO A 206 11.53 14.92 0.70
C PRO A 206 10.63 13.67 0.62
N GLN A 207 11.23 12.48 0.49
CA GLN A 207 10.53 11.21 0.31
C GLN A 207 9.52 10.95 1.43
N ASP A 208 9.97 11.17 2.68
CA ASP A 208 9.19 10.95 3.89
C ASP A 208 8.09 12.01 4.08
N CYS A 209 8.33 13.27 3.69
CA CYS A 209 7.31 14.31 3.69
C CYS A 209 6.17 13.93 2.75
N GLN A 210 6.50 13.46 1.55
CA GLN A 210 5.53 13.02 0.54
C GLN A 210 4.78 11.78 1.05
N GLU A 211 5.46 10.78 1.59
CA GLU A 211 4.82 9.57 2.12
C GLU A 211 3.88 9.82 3.34
N LYS A 212 4.28 10.71 4.25
CA LYS A 212 3.55 10.99 5.50
C LYS A 212 2.46 12.03 5.36
N TYR A 213 2.62 13.02 4.48
CA TYR A 213 1.72 14.16 4.38
C TYR A 213 1.25 14.48 2.95
N GLY A 214 1.90 13.91 1.94
CA GLY A 214 1.56 14.08 0.54
C GLY A 214 0.20 13.46 0.22
N VAL A 215 -0.60 14.22 -0.51
CA VAL A 215 -1.82 13.74 -1.15
C VAL A 215 -1.82 14.32 -2.55
N CYS A 216 -1.85 13.48 -3.57
CA CYS A 216 -1.90 13.90 -4.96
C CYS A 216 -3.36 14.05 -5.39
N MET A 217 -3.75 15.20 -5.93
CA MET A 217 -5.11 15.42 -6.44
C MET A 217 -5.07 16.15 -7.79
N ALA A 218 -6.16 16.02 -8.53
CA ALA A 218 -6.36 16.75 -9.77
C ALA A 218 -6.45 18.27 -9.49
N SER A 219 -5.78 19.04 -10.34
CA SER A 219 -5.75 20.49 -10.41
C SER A 219 -6.02 20.90 -11.86
N PRO A 220 -6.42 22.15 -12.15
CA PRO A 220 -6.67 22.59 -13.54
C PRO A 220 -5.47 22.39 -14.48
N SER A 221 -4.25 22.43 -13.95
CA SER A 221 -3.00 22.23 -14.70
C SER A 221 -2.49 20.78 -14.73
N GLY A 222 -3.26 19.81 -14.21
CA GLY A 222 -2.85 18.41 -14.04
C GLY A 222 -2.87 17.98 -12.58
N CYS A 223 -2.27 16.84 -12.25
CA CYS A 223 -2.19 16.36 -10.88
C CYS A 223 -1.03 17.00 -10.10
N SER A 224 -1.31 17.44 -8.87
CA SER A 224 -0.31 18.08 -8.02
C SER A 224 -0.47 17.72 -6.54
N TRP A 225 0.61 17.87 -5.78
CA TRP A 225 0.61 17.67 -4.35
C TRP A 225 -0.21 18.75 -3.64
N VAL A 226 -1.23 18.33 -2.92
CA VAL A 226 -2.14 19.25 -2.22
C VAL A 226 -1.41 19.88 -1.03
N PRO A 227 -1.36 21.22 -0.95
CA PRO A 227 -0.70 21.90 0.15
C PRO A 227 -1.35 21.57 1.50
N SER A 228 -0.53 21.36 2.52
CA SER A 228 -0.97 21.29 3.91
C SER A 228 0.10 21.87 4.83
N VAL A 229 -0.29 22.38 5.99
CA VAL A 229 0.65 22.93 6.98
C VAL A 229 1.77 21.93 7.33
N PRO A 230 1.49 20.68 7.75
CA PRO A 230 2.55 19.73 8.10
C PRO A 230 3.44 19.39 6.89
N TYR A 231 2.87 19.29 5.68
CA TYR A 231 3.66 19.06 4.48
C TYR A 231 4.60 20.23 4.18
N LYS A 232 4.09 21.47 4.18
CA LYS A 232 4.89 22.68 3.95
C LYS A 232 6.02 22.82 4.96
N ASN A 233 5.76 22.54 6.23
CA ASN A 233 6.77 22.61 7.30
C ASN A 233 7.88 21.58 7.06
N CYS A 234 7.52 20.34 6.70
CA CYS A 234 8.47 19.28 6.36
C CYS A 234 9.34 19.66 5.15
N ILE A 235 8.74 20.18 4.08
CA ILE A 235 9.47 20.65 2.89
C ILE A 235 10.45 21.79 3.23
N LYS A 236 10.02 22.75 4.07
CA LYS A 236 10.89 23.86 4.52
C LYS A 236 12.11 23.37 5.30
N GLU A 237 11.97 22.33 6.10
CA GLU A 237 13.10 21.72 6.82
C GLU A 237 14.15 21.16 5.86
N TYR A 238 13.71 20.43 4.82
CA TYR A 238 14.59 19.94 3.75
C TYR A 238 15.24 21.07 2.95
N GLN A 239 14.56 22.20 2.74
CA GLN A 239 15.16 23.37 2.09
C GLN A 239 16.29 23.96 2.95
N ARG A 240 16.02 24.20 4.24
CA ARG A 240 17.01 24.71 5.19
C ARG A 240 18.25 23.82 5.31
N LYS A 241 18.07 22.50 5.43
CA LYS A 241 19.21 21.56 5.50
C LYS A 241 20.09 21.60 4.26
N ARG A 242 19.49 21.76 3.07
CA ARG A 242 20.24 21.86 1.81
C ARG A 242 21.00 23.17 1.68
N GLU A 243 20.39 24.28 2.11
CA GLU A 243 21.07 25.59 2.15
C GLU A 243 22.29 25.56 3.09
N GLN A 244 22.13 24.95 4.27
CA GLN A 244 23.23 24.75 5.23
C GLN A 244 24.33 23.82 4.70
N GLN A 245 23.99 22.79 3.93
CA GLN A 245 24.98 21.93 3.29
C GLN A 245 25.76 22.70 2.22
N ARG A 246 25.07 23.44 1.35
CA ARG A 246 25.70 24.24 0.31
C ARG A 246 26.58 25.35 0.87
N SER A 247 26.22 25.97 1.99
CA SER A 247 27.05 26.99 2.64
C SER A 247 28.30 26.42 3.31
N ARG A 248 28.37 25.10 3.51
CA ARG A 248 29.52 24.40 4.09
C ARG A 248 30.41 23.73 3.04
N GLU A 249 29.95 23.64 1.79
CA GLU A 249 30.76 23.20 0.67
C GLU A 249 31.76 24.32 0.32
N PRO A 250 33.08 24.06 0.35
CA PRO A 250 34.10 25.05 0.04
C PRO A 250 34.14 25.44 -1.44
#